data_AF-A0A0C3DF34-F1
#
_entry.id   AF-A0A0C3DF34-F1
#
_cell.length_a   1.000
_cell.length_b   1.000
_cell.length_c   1.000
_cell.angle_alpha   90.00
_cell.angle_beta   90.00
_cell.angle_gamma   90.00
#
_symmetry.space_group_name_H-M   'P 1'
#
loop_
_entity.id
_entity.type
_entity.pdbx_description
1 polymer ?
#
loop_
_entity_poly.entity_id
_entity_poly.type
_entity_poly.pdbx_seq_one_letter_code
_entity_poly.pdbx_strand_id
1 'polypeptide(L)'
;MNAHALKTHIRDRLCQHKFELERLEHSYRKTANEKKLHDHTEASVKHREPGIQKLATSYNNLCIQMKALIHQGKAPQGSVAPLPIPKDGLFKLDVDDDIWQDVGLGDSIGGLPPPWMADEKVRLGIKSLLELRHCEEEEICLLQERKVLVEWFAEEWSRLQKAKLNADEDLKYELGCQSSMLASLCLAWQMKLSEIPSHPDEIWGVGVEELHTATCIFPFMHIADIEEENMDDTDSEKEREDLSLDDELLDAAEEFALADEYHHQLGDSLEEEITWIEQWEDDVLDMDPQSSPSKRVHR
;
A
#
# COMPACT_ATOMS: atom_id res chain seq x y z
N MET A 1 -28.64 20.06 -9.07
CA MET A 1 -27.54 19.16 -8.65
C MET A 1 -27.15 19.52 -7.23
N ASN A 2 -27.04 18.53 -6.35
CA ASN A 2 -26.61 18.71 -4.97
C ASN A 2 -25.08 18.52 -4.90
N ALA A 3 -24.35 19.50 -4.36
CA ALA A 3 -22.89 19.46 -4.25
C ALA A 3 -22.42 18.31 -3.32
N HIS A 4 -23.18 17.98 -2.28
CA HIS A 4 -22.89 16.85 -1.39
C HIS A 4 -23.00 15.51 -2.13
N ALA A 5 -24.06 15.34 -2.92
CA ALA A 5 -24.25 14.13 -3.73
C ALA A 5 -23.15 13.95 -4.78
N LEU A 6 -22.73 15.04 -5.43
CA LEU A 6 -21.58 15.00 -6.34
C LEU A 6 -20.29 14.64 -5.62
N LYS A 7 -20.05 15.21 -4.43
CA LYS A 7 -18.87 14.89 -3.64
C LYS A 7 -18.82 13.41 -3.22
N THR A 8 -19.97 12.87 -2.81
CA THR A 8 -20.12 11.44 -2.48
C THR A 8 -19.80 10.56 -3.69
N HIS A 9 -20.37 10.89 -4.86
CA HIS A 9 -20.11 10.14 -6.09
C HIS A 9 -18.65 10.22 -6.57
N ILE A 10 -17.96 11.35 -6.35
CA ILE A 10 -16.53 11.47 -6.63
C ILE A 10 -15.73 10.55 -5.70
N ARG A 11 -16.04 10.53 -4.39
CA ARG A 11 -15.39 9.64 -3.42
C ARG A 11 -15.52 8.17 -3.82
N ASP A 12 -16.74 7.72 -4.11
CA ASP A 12 -17.01 6.34 -4.50
C ASP A 12 -16.18 5.92 -5.73
N ARG A 13 -16.15 6.78 -6.75
CA ARG A 13 -15.37 6.50 -7.97
C ARG A 13 -13.86 6.51 -7.75
N LEU A 14 -13.36 7.36 -6.85
CA LEU A 14 -11.94 7.37 -6.51
C LEU A 14 -11.54 6.15 -5.69
N CYS A 15 -12.37 5.71 -4.75
CA CYS A 15 -12.18 4.44 -4.05
C CYS A 15 -12.16 3.27 -5.03
N GLN A 16 -13.15 3.19 -5.93
CA GLN A 16 -13.23 2.13 -6.93
C GLN A 16 -11.98 2.11 -7.83
N HIS A 17 -11.57 3.28 -8.35
CA HIS A 17 -10.35 3.40 -9.17
C HIS A 17 -9.11 2.93 -8.41
N LYS A 18 -8.95 3.30 -7.13
CA LYS A 18 -7.84 2.86 -6.29
C LYS A 18 -7.84 1.34 -6.09
N PHE A 19 -8.98 0.76 -5.71
CA PHE A 19 -9.08 -0.70 -5.53
C PHE A 19 -8.87 -1.48 -6.84
N GLU A 20 -9.34 -0.96 -7.96
CA GLU A 20 -9.11 -1.55 -9.29
C GLU A 20 -7.61 -1.56 -9.63
N LEU A 21 -6.90 -0.47 -9.38
CA LEU A 21 -5.44 -0.39 -9.58
C LEU A 21 -4.66 -1.31 -8.64
N GLU A 22 -4.97 -1.32 -7.35
CA GLU A 22 -4.30 -2.19 -6.37
C GLU A 22 -4.50 -3.67 -6.74
N ARG A 23 -5.70 -4.04 -7.18
CA ARG A 23 -5.98 -5.40 -7.66
C ARG A 23 -5.17 -5.75 -8.90
N LEU A 24 -5.02 -4.82 -9.85
CA LEU A 24 -4.16 -5.01 -11.02
C LEU A 24 -2.71 -5.24 -10.62
N GLU A 25 -2.17 -4.42 -9.73
CA GLU A 25 -0.80 -4.55 -9.23
C GLU A 25 -0.57 -5.92 -8.56
N HIS A 26 -1.48 -6.38 -7.71
CA HIS A 26 -1.37 -7.67 -7.04
C HIS A 26 -1.47 -8.86 -8.02
N SER A 27 -2.33 -8.76 -9.04
CA SER A 27 -2.43 -9.80 -10.08
C SER A 27 -1.16 -9.89 -10.93
N TYR A 28 -0.56 -8.75 -11.29
CA TYR A 28 0.68 -8.70 -12.06
C TYR A 28 1.85 -9.38 -11.33
N ARG A 29 1.96 -9.17 -10.00
CA ARG A 29 2.98 -9.84 -9.17
C ARG A 29 2.84 -11.37 -9.15
N LYS A 30 1.65 -11.91 -9.46
CA LYS A 30 1.36 -13.35 -9.41
C LYS A 30 1.55 -14.07 -10.75
N THR A 31 1.46 -13.36 -11.88
CA THR A 31 1.50 -13.95 -13.23
C THR A 31 2.34 -13.13 -14.21
N ALA A 32 3.65 -13.34 -14.21
CA ALA A 32 4.61 -12.62 -15.07
C ALA A 32 4.40 -12.77 -16.60
N ASN A 33 3.42 -13.57 -17.05
CA ASN A 33 3.22 -13.93 -18.46
C ASN A 33 1.95 -13.34 -19.11
N GLU A 34 1.24 -12.41 -18.44
CA GLU A 34 -0.07 -11.88 -18.90
C GLU A 34 -0.07 -10.37 -19.24
N LYS A 35 1.07 -9.82 -19.68
CA LYS A 35 1.24 -8.37 -19.93
C LYS A 35 0.11 -7.72 -20.75
N LYS A 36 -0.34 -8.34 -21.85
CA LYS A 36 -1.38 -7.76 -22.72
C LYS A 36 -2.76 -7.62 -22.05
N LEU A 37 -3.11 -8.54 -21.15
CA LEU A 37 -4.38 -8.49 -20.42
C LEU A 37 -4.32 -7.37 -19.36
N HIS A 38 -3.17 -7.22 -18.70
CA HIS A 38 -2.91 -6.12 -17.79
C HIS A 38 -2.95 -4.77 -18.51
N ASP A 39 -2.26 -4.62 -19.64
CA ASP A 39 -2.25 -3.37 -20.42
C ASP A 39 -3.68 -2.94 -20.81
N HIS A 40 -4.51 -3.90 -21.23
CA HIS A 40 -5.91 -3.64 -21.59
C HIS A 40 -6.73 -3.20 -20.37
N THR A 41 -6.54 -3.87 -19.23
CA THR A 41 -7.29 -3.56 -18.01
C THR A 41 -6.84 -2.25 -17.39
N GLU A 42 -5.54 -1.95 -17.40
CA GLU A 42 -4.98 -0.66 -16.99
C GLU A 42 -5.48 0.47 -17.88
N ALA A 43 -5.52 0.26 -19.21
CA ALA A 43 -6.10 1.21 -20.14
C ALA A 43 -7.58 1.47 -19.83
N SER A 44 -8.36 0.42 -19.55
CA SER A 44 -9.78 0.54 -19.19
C SER A 44 -9.98 1.36 -17.90
N VAL A 45 -9.15 1.13 -16.88
CA VAL A 45 -9.17 1.92 -15.64
C VAL A 45 -8.82 3.40 -15.93
N LYS A 46 -7.78 3.66 -16.73
CA LYS A 46 -7.39 5.01 -17.16
C LYS A 46 -8.47 5.71 -17.98
N HIS A 47 -9.22 4.98 -18.81
CA HIS A 47 -10.31 5.55 -19.61
C HIS A 47 -11.45 6.14 -18.76
N ARG A 48 -11.58 5.73 -17.49
CA ARG A 48 -12.59 6.25 -16.56
C ARG A 48 -12.17 7.56 -15.88
N GLU A 49 -10.88 7.87 -15.85
CA GLU A 49 -10.32 9.06 -15.20
C GLU A 49 -10.91 10.39 -15.70
N PRO A 50 -11.08 10.62 -17.02
CA PRO A 50 -11.69 11.86 -17.52
C PRO A 50 -13.12 12.06 -17.01
N GLY A 51 -13.87 10.98 -16.78
CA GLY A 51 -15.21 11.05 -16.18
C GLY A 51 -15.17 11.58 -14.74
N ILE A 52 -14.22 11.09 -13.94
CA ILE A 52 -14.00 11.52 -12.56
C ILE A 52 -13.53 12.97 -12.51
N GLN A 53 -12.63 13.38 -13.40
CA GLN A 53 -12.19 14.78 -13.52
C GLN A 53 -13.33 15.72 -13.93
N LYS A 54 -14.24 15.29 -14.81
CA LYS A 54 -15.46 16.06 -15.16
C LYS A 54 -16.36 16.25 -13.95
N LEU A 55 -16.57 15.21 -13.14
CA LEU A 55 -17.33 15.30 -11.89
C LEU A 55 -16.70 16.29 -10.91
N ALA A 56 -15.37 16.20 -10.69
CA ALA A 56 -14.64 17.15 -9.86
C ALA A 56 -14.75 18.60 -10.37
N THR A 57 -14.72 18.79 -11.68
CA THR A 57 -14.92 20.11 -12.31
C THR A 57 -16.33 20.65 -12.05
N SER A 58 -17.36 19.80 -12.19
CA SER A 58 -18.75 20.18 -11.89
C SER A 58 -18.92 20.58 -10.42
N TYR A 59 -18.36 19.80 -9.50
CA TYR A 59 -18.35 20.11 -8.08
C TYR A 59 -17.64 21.44 -7.78
N ASN A 60 -16.45 21.67 -8.33
CA ASN A 60 -15.70 22.91 -8.13
C ASN A 60 -16.44 24.13 -8.66
N ASN A 61 -17.14 24.00 -9.79
CA ASN A 61 -17.99 25.06 -10.32
C ASN A 61 -19.14 25.41 -9.37
N LEU A 62 -19.75 24.41 -8.72
CA LEU A 62 -20.76 24.65 -7.69
C LEU A 62 -20.16 25.36 -6.46
N CYS A 63 -18.96 24.96 -6.02
CA CYS A 63 -18.26 25.63 -4.92
C CYS A 63 -18.04 27.12 -5.21
N ILE A 64 -17.62 27.46 -6.44
CA ILE A 64 -17.44 28.85 -6.90
C ILE A 64 -18.77 29.61 -6.88
N GLN A 65 -19.85 28.99 -7.39
CA GLN A 65 -21.19 29.60 -7.37
C GLN A 65 -21.69 29.87 -5.94
N MET A 66 -21.51 28.91 -5.03
CA MET A 66 -21.89 29.06 -3.62
C MET A 66 -21.08 30.18 -2.97
N LYS A 67 -19.76 30.23 -3.19
CA LYS A 67 -18.91 31.31 -2.69
C LYS A 67 -19.34 32.69 -3.20
N ALA A 68 -19.74 32.78 -4.47
CA ALA A 68 -20.27 34.01 -5.06
C ALA A 68 -21.61 34.43 -4.43
N LEU A 69 -22.52 33.49 -4.18
CA LEU A 69 -23.81 33.77 -3.52
C LEU A 69 -23.65 34.23 -2.07
N ILE A 70 -22.69 33.66 -1.34
CA ILE A 70 -22.33 34.09 0.02
C ILE A 70 -21.78 35.51 -0.02
N HIS A 71 -20.86 35.82 -0.94
CA HIS A 71 -20.29 37.16 -1.07
C HIS A 71 -21.34 38.22 -1.47
N GLN A 72 -22.35 37.81 -2.25
CA GLN A 72 -23.49 38.67 -2.61
C GLN A 72 -24.53 38.83 -1.48
N GLY A 73 -24.37 38.18 -0.33
CA GLY A 73 -25.33 38.23 0.78
C GLY A 73 -26.67 37.54 0.50
N LYS A 74 -26.72 36.67 -0.52
CA LYS A 74 -27.94 35.92 -0.91
C LYS A 74 -28.05 34.58 -0.18
N ALA A 75 -27.01 34.17 0.53
CA ALA A 75 -26.99 32.94 1.32
C ALA A 75 -27.49 33.19 2.75
N PRO A 76 -28.03 32.17 3.44
CA PRO A 76 -28.36 32.24 4.87
C PRO A 76 -27.17 32.71 5.74
N GLN A 77 -27.47 33.39 6.85
CA GLN A 77 -26.42 33.83 7.78
C GLN A 77 -25.63 32.63 8.32
N GLY A 78 -24.30 32.75 8.33
CA GLY A 78 -23.40 31.67 8.77
C GLY A 78 -23.11 30.62 7.69
N SER A 79 -23.55 30.81 6.44
CA SER A 79 -23.20 29.90 5.34
C SER A 79 -21.69 29.89 5.09
N VAL A 80 -21.10 28.70 5.08
CA VAL A 80 -19.68 28.46 4.75
C VAL A 80 -19.61 27.83 3.36
N ALA A 81 -18.73 28.35 2.49
CA ALA A 81 -18.53 27.76 1.16
C ALA A 81 -17.76 26.43 1.29
N PRO A 82 -18.16 25.38 0.55
CA PRO A 82 -17.38 24.14 0.48
C PRO A 82 -15.99 24.36 -0.12
N LEU A 83 -15.04 23.53 0.30
CA LEU A 83 -13.68 23.53 -0.25
C LEU A 83 -13.68 22.87 -1.64
N PRO A 84 -13.09 23.53 -2.66
CA PRO A 84 -12.91 22.92 -3.97
C PRO A 84 -11.86 21.80 -3.89
N ILE A 85 -12.04 20.76 -4.70
CA ILE A 85 -11.14 19.62 -4.78
C ILE A 85 -10.00 19.98 -5.75
N PRO A 86 -8.71 19.86 -5.34
CA PRO A 86 -7.59 20.03 -6.26
C PRO A 86 -7.67 18.96 -7.35
N LYS A 87 -7.51 19.37 -8.62
CA LYS A 87 -7.47 18.41 -9.73
C LYS A 87 -6.11 17.76 -9.85
N ASP A 88 -5.06 18.49 -9.47
CA ASP A 88 -3.70 17.98 -9.40
C ASP A 88 -3.61 16.95 -8.27
N GLY A 89 -3.21 15.72 -8.61
CA GLY A 89 -3.15 14.63 -7.63
C GLY A 89 -4.49 14.01 -7.26
N LEU A 90 -5.58 14.25 -8.00
CA LEU A 90 -6.91 13.71 -7.69
C LEU A 90 -6.95 12.18 -7.50
N PHE A 91 -6.08 11.45 -8.21
CA PHE A 91 -5.99 9.99 -8.12
C PHE A 91 -4.94 9.50 -7.11
N LYS A 92 -4.15 10.40 -6.51
CA LYS A 92 -3.21 10.07 -5.44
C LYS A 92 -3.91 10.16 -4.09
N LEU A 93 -4.93 9.32 -3.93
CA LEU A 93 -5.87 9.38 -2.82
C LEU A 93 -5.21 8.95 -1.51
N ASP A 94 -5.14 9.87 -0.56
CA ASP A 94 -4.68 9.65 0.79
C ASP A 94 -5.83 9.81 1.81
N VAL A 95 -5.66 9.24 3.00
CA VAL A 95 -6.66 9.23 4.08
C VAL A 95 -6.91 10.65 4.61
N ASP A 96 -5.91 11.51 4.53
CA ASP A 96 -5.95 12.89 5.04
C ASP A 96 -6.47 13.93 4.03
N ASP A 97 -6.81 13.52 2.81
CA ASP A 97 -7.22 14.45 1.76
C ASP A 97 -8.52 15.22 2.10
N ASP A 98 -8.57 16.50 1.72
CA ASP A 98 -9.72 17.39 1.92
C ASP A 98 -11.01 16.88 1.24
N ILE A 99 -10.89 15.92 0.31
CA ILE A 99 -12.03 15.24 -0.29
C ILE A 99 -12.88 14.52 0.76
N TRP A 100 -12.33 14.10 1.89
CA TRP A 100 -13.07 13.41 2.94
C TRP A 100 -13.86 14.35 3.87
N GLN A 101 -13.61 15.66 3.81
CA GLN A 101 -14.23 16.63 4.72
C GLN A 101 -15.51 17.26 4.13
N ASP A 102 -16.67 17.19 4.81
CA ASP A 102 -17.93 17.78 4.33
C ASP A 102 -18.17 19.24 4.76
N VAL A 103 -17.11 20.04 4.77
CA VAL A 103 -17.18 21.47 5.12
C VAL A 103 -18.19 22.19 4.22
N GLY A 104 -19.18 22.85 4.83
CA GLY A 104 -20.20 23.63 4.10
C GLY A 104 -21.22 22.80 3.29
N LEU A 105 -21.20 21.46 3.42
CA LEU A 105 -22.08 20.54 2.69
C LEU A 105 -23.02 19.73 3.58
N GLY A 106 -22.77 19.64 4.89
CA GLY A 106 -23.60 18.89 5.83
C GLY A 106 -24.69 19.71 6.51
N ASP A 107 -25.80 19.06 6.86
CA ASP A 107 -26.93 19.62 7.65
C ASP A 107 -26.63 19.78 9.15
N SER A 108 -25.35 19.82 9.54
CA SER A 108 -24.95 19.85 10.95
C SER A 108 -25.23 21.22 11.56
N ILE A 109 -26.43 21.35 12.11
CA ILE A 109 -26.89 22.45 12.94
C ILE A 109 -25.99 22.55 14.18
N GLY A 110 -25.05 23.50 14.17
CA GLY A 110 -24.62 24.23 15.37
C GLY A 110 -23.63 23.56 16.32
N GLY A 111 -23.01 22.44 15.98
CA GLY A 111 -21.86 21.92 16.74
C GLY A 111 -20.55 22.56 16.27
N LEU A 112 -19.74 23.10 17.19
CA LEU A 112 -18.33 23.33 16.87
C LEU A 112 -17.72 22.00 16.45
N PRO A 113 -17.01 21.92 15.31
CA PRO A 113 -16.38 20.69 14.88
C PRO A 113 -15.45 20.15 15.98
N PRO A 114 -15.36 18.82 16.16
CA PRO A 114 -14.46 18.24 17.16
C PRO A 114 -13.02 18.77 16.98
N PRO A 115 -12.24 18.90 18.07
CA PRO A 115 -10.87 19.44 17.97
C PRO A 115 -9.96 18.69 16.99
N TRP A 116 -10.11 17.37 16.84
CA TRP A 116 -9.35 16.58 15.85
C TRP A 116 -9.67 16.94 14.39
N MET A 117 -10.79 17.63 14.14
CA MET A 117 -11.18 18.12 12.81
C MET A 117 -10.88 19.63 12.64
N ALA A 118 -10.92 20.39 13.73
CA ALA A 118 -10.90 21.86 13.70
C ALA A 118 -9.56 22.49 14.13
N ASP A 119 -8.81 21.84 15.02
CA ASP A 119 -7.57 22.34 15.60
C ASP A 119 -6.37 21.68 14.93
N GLU A 120 -5.61 22.49 14.20
CA GLU A 120 -4.39 22.07 13.52
C GLU A 120 -3.38 21.42 14.47
N LYS A 121 -3.26 21.90 15.71
CA LYS A 121 -2.33 21.33 16.67
C LYS A 121 -2.77 19.94 17.12
N VAL A 122 -4.08 19.73 17.24
CA VAL A 122 -4.64 18.42 17.58
C VAL A 122 -4.42 17.45 16.42
N ARG A 123 -4.65 17.88 15.17
CA ARG A 123 -4.36 17.07 13.98
C ARG A 123 -2.88 16.67 13.90
N LEU A 124 -1.99 17.65 14.01
CA LEU A 124 -0.54 17.40 14.01
C LEU A 124 -0.14 16.47 15.16
N GLY A 125 -0.70 16.67 16.35
CA GLY A 125 -0.44 15.80 17.51
C GLY A 125 -0.89 14.37 17.29
N ILE A 126 -2.06 14.15 16.67
CA ILE A 126 -2.54 12.81 16.30
C ILE A 126 -1.60 12.17 15.28
N LYS A 127 -1.24 12.89 14.20
CA LYS A 127 -0.31 12.38 13.19
C LYS A 127 1.04 12.00 13.79
N SER A 128 1.63 12.88 14.62
CA SER A 128 2.90 12.60 15.28
C SER A 128 2.83 11.41 16.24
N LEU A 129 1.70 11.21 16.92
CA LEU A 129 1.51 10.05 17.80
C LEU A 129 1.40 8.74 17.00
N LEU A 130 0.67 8.76 15.88
CA LEU A 130 0.54 7.60 15.00
C LEU A 130 1.88 7.26 14.34
N GLU A 131 2.62 8.26 13.86
CA GLU A 131 3.97 8.09 13.31
C GLU A 131 4.91 7.46 14.34
N LEU A 132 4.89 7.96 15.59
CA LEU A 132 5.70 7.39 16.66
C LEU A 132 5.38 5.90 16.89
N ARG A 133 4.09 5.56 16.96
CA ARG A 133 3.66 4.16 17.12
C ARG A 133 4.04 3.28 15.94
N HIS A 134 3.95 3.82 14.73
CA HIS A 134 4.36 3.11 13.52
C HIS A 134 5.87 2.86 13.52
N CYS A 135 6.68 3.84 13.93
CA CYS A 135 8.11 3.65 14.12
C CYS A 135 8.42 2.58 15.20
N GLU A 136 7.70 2.57 16.33
CA GLU A 136 7.85 1.55 17.37
C GLU A 136 7.50 0.15 16.86
N GLU A 137 6.42 0.03 16.09
CA GLU A 137 6.02 -1.23 15.44
C GLU A 137 7.05 -1.70 14.42
N GLU A 138 7.48 -0.80 13.53
CA GLU A 138 8.48 -1.08 12.50
C GLU A 138 9.82 -1.49 13.11
N GLU A 139 10.25 -0.85 14.20
CA GLU A 139 11.46 -1.26 14.94
C GLU A 139 11.35 -2.70 15.45
N ILE A 140 10.18 -3.09 15.99
CA ILE A 140 9.93 -4.46 16.45
C ILE A 140 9.94 -5.44 15.27
N CYS A 141 9.28 -5.10 14.16
CA CYS A 141 9.25 -5.90 12.94
C CYS A 141 10.66 -6.13 12.39
N LEU A 142 11.45 -5.07 12.22
CA LEU A 142 12.82 -5.14 11.71
C LEU A 142 13.73 -6.00 12.58
N LEU A 143 13.60 -5.92 13.92
CA LEU A 143 14.36 -6.77 14.84
C LEU A 143 13.99 -8.25 14.69
N GLN A 144 12.70 -8.54 14.53
CA GLN A 144 12.20 -9.91 14.32
C GLN A 144 12.65 -10.46 12.96
N GLU A 145 12.55 -9.67 11.89
CA GLU A 145 13.02 -10.04 10.56
C GLU A 145 14.52 -10.28 10.53
N ARG A 146 15.31 -9.41 11.15
CA ARG A 146 16.76 -9.61 11.33
C ARG A 146 17.05 -10.96 12.00
N LYS A 147 16.34 -11.27 13.08
CA LYS A 147 16.51 -12.54 13.80
C LYS A 147 16.23 -13.74 12.89
N VAL A 148 15.09 -13.73 12.18
CA VAL A 148 14.72 -14.80 11.25
C VAL A 148 15.76 -14.96 10.15
N LEU A 149 16.27 -13.86 9.61
CA LEU A 149 17.29 -13.84 8.56
C LEU A 149 18.61 -14.48 9.05
N VAL A 150 19.05 -14.14 10.26
CA VAL A 150 20.26 -14.74 10.87
C VAL A 150 20.06 -16.23 11.14
N GLU A 151 18.92 -16.62 11.71
CA GLU A 151 18.59 -18.02 12.00
C GLU A 151 18.56 -18.87 10.72
N TRP A 152 17.90 -18.37 9.69
CA TRP A 152 17.87 -18.99 8.36
C TRP A 152 19.28 -19.18 7.81
N PHE A 153 20.09 -18.12 7.87
CA PHE A 153 21.45 -18.16 7.36
C PHE A 153 22.31 -19.19 8.11
N ALA A 154 22.26 -19.18 9.44
CA ALA A 154 23.04 -20.09 10.27
C ALA A 154 22.66 -21.55 10.03
N GLU A 155 21.36 -21.82 9.86
CA GLU A 155 20.86 -23.15 9.50
C GLU A 155 21.35 -23.57 8.11
N GLU A 156 21.19 -22.72 7.10
CA GLU A 156 21.59 -23.01 5.72
C GLU A 156 23.10 -23.25 5.61
N TRP A 157 23.89 -22.41 6.28
CA TRP A 157 25.33 -22.59 6.39
C TRP A 157 25.70 -23.93 7.03
N SER A 158 25.05 -24.28 8.15
CA SER A 158 25.29 -25.56 8.84
C SER A 158 24.95 -26.76 7.95
N ARG A 159 23.83 -26.72 7.23
CA ARG A 159 23.40 -27.76 6.30
C ARG A 159 24.38 -27.90 5.14
N LEU A 160 24.83 -26.78 4.58
CA LEU A 160 25.79 -26.76 3.48
C LEU A 160 27.16 -27.32 3.89
N GLN A 161 27.67 -26.96 5.07
CA GLN A 161 28.93 -27.53 5.58
C GLN A 161 28.80 -29.04 5.82
N LYS A 162 27.67 -29.52 6.37
CA LYS A 162 27.42 -30.96 6.54
C LYS A 162 27.32 -31.68 5.20
N ALA A 163 26.66 -31.10 4.20
CA ALA A 163 26.56 -31.67 2.86
C ALA A 163 27.96 -31.79 2.23
N LYS A 164 28.78 -30.75 2.34
CA LYS A 164 30.16 -30.72 1.83
C LYS A 164 31.06 -31.78 2.47
N LEU A 165 30.91 -32.03 3.77
CA LEU A 165 31.65 -33.10 4.47
C LEU A 165 31.28 -34.50 3.99
N ASN A 166 30.03 -34.71 3.59
CA ASN A 166 29.49 -36.01 3.17
C ASN A 166 29.48 -36.22 1.64
N ALA A 167 29.88 -35.22 0.86
CA ALA A 167 29.80 -35.23 -0.58
C ALA A 167 30.94 -36.03 -1.23
N ASP A 168 30.63 -36.64 -2.37
CA ASP A 168 31.62 -37.21 -3.30
C ASP A 168 32.47 -36.08 -3.93
N GLU A 169 33.67 -36.41 -4.40
CA GLU A 169 34.61 -35.42 -4.96
C GLU A 169 34.00 -34.56 -6.08
N ASP A 170 33.10 -35.13 -6.88
CA ASP A 170 32.41 -34.43 -7.96
C ASP A 170 31.44 -33.34 -7.46
N LEU A 171 30.84 -33.50 -6.28
CA LEU A 171 29.93 -32.52 -5.67
C LEU A 171 30.65 -31.52 -4.75
N LYS A 172 31.85 -31.84 -4.25
CA LYS A 172 32.59 -30.96 -3.34
C LYS A 172 32.94 -29.62 -3.96
N TYR A 173 33.23 -29.59 -5.26
CA TYR A 173 33.52 -28.34 -5.98
C TYR A 173 32.29 -27.43 -6.00
N GLU A 174 31.14 -27.96 -6.41
CA GLU A 174 29.88 -27.20 -6.51
C GLU A 174 29.41 -26.68 -5.14
N LEU A 175 29.44 -27.54 -4.12
CA LEU A 175 29.13 -27.14 -2.73
C LEU A 175 30.13 -26.11 -2.19
N GLY A 176 31.38 -26.15 -2.67
CA GLY A 176 32.40 -25.12 -2.42
C GLY A 176 32.01 -23.77 -3.01
N CYS A 177 31.58 -23.75 -4.28
CA CYS A 177 31.08 -22.54 -4.95
C CYS A 177 29.85 -21.96 -4.22
N GLN A 178 28.89 -22.81 -3.86
CA GLN A 178 27.72 -22.40 -3.08
C GLN A 178 28.10 -21.83 -1.71
N SER A 179 29.10 -22.40 -1.04
CA SER A 179 29.61 -21.88 0.24
C SER A 179 30.20 -20.49 0.07
N SER A 180 30.98 -20.27 -0.99
CA SER A 180 31.56 -18.94 -1.26
C SER A 180 30.49 -17.90 -1.60
N MET A 181 29.43 -18.28 -2.33
CA MET A 181 28.30 -17.40 -2.63
C MET A 181 27.48 -17.07 -1.38
N LEU A 182 27.20 -18.07 -0.53
CA LEU A 182 26.46 -17.84 0.70
C LEU A 182 27.27 -16.94 1.67
N ALA A 183 28.58 -17.12 1.76
CA ALA A 183 29.46 -16.25 2.55
C ALA A 183 29.54 -14.81 2.00
N SER A 184 29.49 -14.61 0.67
CA SER A 184 29.46 -13.25 0.11
C SER A 184 28.11 -12.56 0.37
N LEU A 185 27.01 -13.31 0.31
CA LEU A 185 25.67 -12.83 0.70
C LEU A 185 25.64 -12.41 2.18
N CYS A 186 26.23 -13.23 3.06
CA CYS A 186 26.38 -12.92 4.48
C CYS A 186 27.05 -11.56 4.72
N LEU A 187 28.13 -11.28 3.99
CA LEU A 187 28.83 -10.00 4.10
C LEU A 187 27.97 -8.83 3.66
N ALA A 188 27.28 -8.97 2.52
CA ALA A 188 26.38 -7.93 2.03
C ALA A 188 25.27 -7.63 3.04
N TRP A 189 24.69 -8.67 3.63
CA TRP A 189 23.66 -8.53 4.66
C TRP A 189 24.21 -7.92 5.95
N GLN A 190 25.37 -8.35 6.45
CA GLN A 190 25.99 -7.75 7.63
C GLN A 190 26.26 -6.25 7.46
N MET A 191 26.65 -5.81 6.25
CA MET A 191 26.83 -4.38 5.96
C MET A 191 25.50 -3.62 5.99
N LYS A 192 24.45 -4.15 5.36
CA LYS A 192 23.12 -3.51 5.34
C LYS A 192 22.46 -3.50 6.72
N LEU A 193 22.70 -4.53 7.53
CA LEU A 193 22.19 -4.66 8.89
C LEU A 193 23.00 -3.87 9.93
N SER A 194 24.07 -3.17 9.55
CA SER A 194 24.92 -2.44 10.50
C SER A 194 24.22 -1.28 11.22
N GLU A 195 23.14 -0.75 10.63
CA GLU A 195 22.33 0.33 11.21
C GLU A 195 21.29 -0.18 12.23
N ILE A 196 20.92 -1.46 12.16
CA ILE A 196 19.94 -2.09 13.04
C ILE A 196 20.69 -2.69 14.24
N PRO A 197 20.22 -2.50 15.49
CA PRO A 197 20.82 -3.15 16.66
C PRO A 197 20.88 -4.67 16.50
N SER A 198 22.06 -5.24 16.81
CA SER A 198 22.27 -6.68 16.81
C SER A 198 21.85 -7.30 18.15
N HIS A 199 21.37 -8.54 18.12
CA HIS A 199 21.10 -9.31 19.34
C HIS A 199 22.43 -9.87 19.91
N PRO A 200 22.64 -9.89 21.25
CA PRO A 200 23.87 -10.40 21.85
C PRO A 200 24.22 -11.86 21.46
N ASP A 201 23.20 -12.66 21.17
CA ASP A 201 23.31 -14.08 20.80
C ASP A 201 23.30 -14.30 19.27
N GLU A 202 23.47 -13.25 18.47
CA GLU A 202 23.46 -13.33 17.01
C GLU A 202 24.70 -14.05 16.48
N ILE A 203 24.51 -15.27 15.96
CA ILE A 203 25.60 -16.11 15.45
C ILE A 203 25.28 -16.55 14.02
N TRP A 204 26.00 -15.98 13.05
CA TRP A 204 25.90 -16.31 11.62
C TRP A 204 26.54 -17.66 11.26
N GLY A 205 27.41 -18.21 12.13
CA GLY A 205 28.02 -19.52 11.94
C GLY A 205 29.17 -19.59 10.92
N VAL A 206 29.48 -18.49 10.22
CA VAL A 206 30.62 -18.40 9.27
C VAL A 206 31.85 -17.86 9.98
N GLY A 207 33.01 -18.46 9.74
CA GLY A 207 34.30 -18.00 10.25
C GLY A 207 34.83 -16.76 9.51
N VAL A 208 35.61 -15.92 10.18
CA VAL A 208 36.23 -14.72 9.59
C VAL A 208 37.07 -15.04 8.36
N GLU A 209 37.77 -16.18 8.36
CA GLU A 209 38.59 -16.66 7.24
C GLU A 209 37.75 -17.02 5.99
N GLU A 210 36.54 -17.56 6.20
CA GLU A 210 35.62 -17.97 5.14
C GLU A 210 34.98 -16.73 4.48
N LEU A 211 34.69 -15.69 5.27
CA LEU A 211 34.25 -14.37 4.79
C LEU A 211 35.35 -13.67 3.97
N HIS A 212 36.62 -13.71 4.43
CA HIS A 212 37.74 -13.16 3.68
C HIS A 212 37.96 -13.90 2.35
N THR A 213 37.83 -15.22 2.35
CA THR A 213 37.96 -16.03 1.13
C THR A 213 36.84 -15.72 0.12
N ALA A 214 35.60 -15.54 0.59
CA ALA A 214 34.47 -15.16 -0.26
C ALA A 214 34.65 -13.79 -0.91
N THR A 215 35.19 -12.81 -0.18
CA THR A 215 35.53 -11.47 -0.71
C THR A 215 36.51 -11.52 -1.88
N CYS A 216 37.47 -12.46 -1.85
CA CYS A 216 38.47 -12.63 -2.90
C CYS A 216 37.95 -13.35 -4.15
N ILE A 217 36.96 -14.24 -4.00
CA ILE A 217 36.42 -15.05 -5.09
C ILE A 217 35.26 -14.34 -5.80
N PHE A 218 34.43 -13.62 -5.04
CA PHE A 218 33.31 -12.83 -5.54
C PHE A 218 33.45 -11.40 -5.04
N PRO A 219 34.35 -10.59 -5.65
CA PRO A 219 34.42 -9.18 -5.33
C PRO A 219 33.11 -8.57 -5.81
N PHE A 220 32.25 -8.20 -4.85
CA PHE A 220 31.04 -7.44 -5.11
C PHE A 220 30.00 -8.20 -5.97
N MET A 221 29.18 -9.05 -5.34
CA MET A 221 27.78 -9.09 -5.78
C MET A 221 27.22 -7.70 -5.47
N HIS A 222 27.34 -6.79 -6.44
CA HIS A 222 26.40 -5.70 -6.53
C HIS A 222 25.04 -6.41 -6.54
N ILE A 223 24.29 -6.29 -5.45
CA ILE A 223 22.83 -6.26 -5.56
C ILE A 223 22.64 -5.03 -6.44
N ALA A 224 22.65 -5.24 -7.75
CA ALA A 224 22.30 -4.21 -8.69
C ALA A 224 20.93 -3.77 -8.24
N ASP A 225 20.80 -2.49 -7.92
CA ASP A 225 19.52 -1.83 -8.00
C ASP A 225 18.90 -2.33 -9.30
N ILE A 226 17.79 -3.06 -9.20
CA ILE A 226 16.97 -3.38 -10.36
C ILE A 226 16.40 -2.02 -10.75
N GLU A 227 17.20 -1.22 -11.45
CA GLU A 227 16.71 -0.15 -12.28
C GLU A 227 15.83 -0.86 -13.30
N GLU A 228 14.52 -0.79 -13.09
CA GLU A 228 13.54 -1.08 -14.11
C GLU A 228 13.99 -0.31 -15.36
N GLU A 229 14.51 -1.05 -16.34
CA GLU A 229 14.83 -0.51 -17.64
C GLU A 229 13.54 0.09 -18.20
N ASN A 230 13.41 1.42 -18.07
CA ASN A 230 12.44 2.21 -18.80
C ASN A 230 12.74 2.00 -20.29
N MET A 231 12.02 1.06 -20.88
CA MET A 231 12.01 0.82 -22.31
C MET A 231 11.38 2.05 -22.96
N ASP A 232 12.23 2.85 -23.59
CA ASP A 232 11.90 4.05 -24.35
C ASP A 232 10.91 3.68 -25.47
N ASP A 233 9.61 3.87 -25.20
CA ASP A 233 8.56 3.67 -26.18
C ASP A 233 8.62 4.79 -27.23
N THR A 234 9.20 4.42 -28.37
CA THR A 234 9.22 5.22 -29.58
C THR A 234 7.79 5.44 -30.06
N ASP A 235 7.35 6.68 -29.91
CA ASP A 235 6.10 7.25 -30.40
C ASP A 235 5.80 6.82 -31.85
N SER A 236 4.76 6.00 -32.02
CA SER A 236 4.14 5.75 -33.33
C SER A 236 2.71 6.23 -33.27
N GLU A 237 2.52 7.51 -33.57
CA GLU A 237 1.24 8.08 -33.95
C GLU A 237 0.53 7.18 -34.97
N LYS A 238 -0.63 6.64 -34.57
CA LYS A 238 -1.66 6.20 -35.51
C LYS A 238 -2.98 6.80 -35.06
N GLU A 239 -3.36 7.84 -35.79
CA GLU A 239 -4.72 8.34 -35.89
C GLU A 239 -5.70 7.15 -35.96
N ARG A 240 -6.62 7.07 -35.01
CA ARG A 240 -7.82 6.24 -35.18
C ARG A 240 -9.03 7.14 -35.17
N GLU A 241 -9.65 7.14 -36.34
CA GLU A 241 -10.92 7.72 -36.68
C GLU A 241 -12.02 7.38 -35.66
N ASP A 242 -12.79 8.42 -35.39
CA ASP A 242 -14.11 8.44 -34.77
C ASP A 242 -15.03 7.34 -35.32
N LEU A 243 -15.41 6.38 -34.47
CA LEU A 243 -16.59 5.55 -34.67
C LEU A 243 -17.43 5.55 -33.40
N SER A 244 -18.34 6.52 -33.38
CA SER A 244 -19.36 6.74 -32.40
C SER A 244 -20.37 5.60 -32.29
N LEU A 245 -20.77 5.33 -31.04
CA LEU A 245 -22.15 5.05 -30.60
C LEU A 245 -22.68 3.60 -30.46
N ASP A 246 -21.89 2.55 -30.68
CA ASP A 246 -22.36 1.16 -30.43
C ASP A 246 -21.48 0.33 -29.47
N ASP A 247 -20.37 0.89 -28.98
CA ASP A 247 -19.43 0.24 -28.04
C ASP A 247 -19.92 0.29 -26.58
N GLU A 248 -20.63 1.36 -26.20
CA GLU A 248 -21.19 1.53 -24.85
C GLU A 248 -22.27 0.48 -24.51
N LEU A 249 -22.93 -0.07 -25.54
CA LEU A 249 -23.89 -1.17 -25.38
C LEU A 249 -23.18 -2.53 -25.23
N LEU A 250 -22.01 -2.68 -25.85
CA LEU A 250 -21.18 -3.87 -25.76
C LEU A 250 -20.48 -3.94 -24.40
N ASP A 251 -19.96 -2.80 -23.93
CA ASP A 251 -19.38 -2.63 -22.59
C ASP A 251 -20.41 -2.90 -21.48
N ALA A 252 -21.65 -2.42 -21.64
CA ALA A 252 -22.73 -2.69 -20.68
C ALA A 252 -23.18 -4.16 -20.68
N ALA A 253 -23.12 -4.84 -21.83
CA ALA A 253 -23.41 -6.27 -21.93
C ALA A 253 -22.32 -7.12 -21.29
N GLU A 254 -21.06 -6.70 -21.42
CA GLU A 254 -19.90 -7.34 -20.78
C GLU A 254 -19.89 -7.07 -19.26
N GLU A 255 -20.26 -5.87 -18.82
CA GLU A 255 -20.47 -5.51 -17.40
C GLU A 255 -21.57 -6.36 -16.75
N PHE A 256 -22.67 -6.63 -17.46
CA PHE A 256 -23.75 -7.48 -16.96
C PHE A 256 -23.34 -8.96 -16.86
N ALA A 257 -22.54 -9.45 -17.82
CA ALA A 257 -22.03 -10.82 -17.80
C ALA A 257 -21.03 -11.04 -16.64
N LEU A 258 -20.16 -10.07 -16.38
CA LEU A 258 -19.17 -10.11 -15.29
C LEU A 258 -19.83 -10.00 -13.90
N ALA A 259 -20.92 -9.23 -13.78
CA ALA A 259 -21.68 -9.14 -12.53
C ALA A 259 -22.44 -10.44 -12.20
N ASP A 260 -22.91 -11.19 -13.21
CA ASP A 260 -23.59 -12.48 -13.01
C ASP A 260 -22.61 -13.59 -12.56
N GLU A 261 -21.37 -13.54 -13.06
CA GLU A 261 -20.27 -14.42 -12.62
C GLU A 261 -19.82 -14.10 -11.19
N TYR A 262 -19.86 -12.82 -10.78
CA TYR A 262 -19.59 -12.37 -9.41
C TYR A 262 -20.61 -12.91 -8.39
N HIS A 263 -21.90 -12.97 -8.73
CA HIS A 263 -22.93 -13.50 -7.83
C HIS A 263 -22.80 -15.01 -7.56
N HIS A 264 -22.17 -15.77 -8.46
CA HIS A 264 -21.90 -17.19 -8.28
C HIS A 264 -20.64 -17.45 -7.43
N GLN A 265 -19.62 -16.59 -7.47
CA GLN A 265 -18.40 -16.72 -6.67
C GLN A 265 -18.53 -16.15 -5.26
N LEU A 266 -19.32 -15.09 -5.07
CA LEU A 266 -19.53 -14.48 -3.75
C LEU A 266 -20.32 -15.40 -2.79
N GLY A 267 -21.18 -16.28 -3.33
CA GLY A 267 -21.93 -17.25 -2.54
C GLY A 267 -21.05 -18.32 -1.88
N ASP A 268 -20.00 -18.78 -2.58
CA ASP A 268 -19.05 -19.77 -2.05
C ASP A 268 -17.95 -19.11 -1.18
N SER A 269 -17.55 -17.86 -1.47
CA SER A 269 -16.48 -17.18 -0.73
C SER A 269 -16.91 -16.58 0.62
N LEU A 270 -18.17 -16.14 0.75
CA LEU A 270 -18.69 -15.56 2.00
C LEU A 270 -18.85 -16.62 3.11
N GLU A 271 -19.14 -17.87 2.78
CA GLU A 271 -19.23 -18.94 3.77
C GLU A 271 -17.87 -19.28 4.39
N GLU A 272 -16.76 -19.16 3.64
CA GLU A 272 -15.41 -19.37 4.16
C GLU A 272 -14.90 -18.14 4.96
N GLU A 273 -15.19 -16.92 4.51
CA GLU A 273 -14.70 -15.69 5.18
C GLU A 273 -15.37 -15.42 6.55
N ILE A 274 -16.65 -15.79 6.70
CA ILE A 274 -17.37 -15.68 7.99
C ILE A 274 -16.73 -16.58 9.06
N THR A 275 -16.21 -17.75 8.68
CA THR A 275 -15.57 -18.66 9.64
C THR A 275 -14.23 -18.16 10.18
N TRP A 276 -13.51 -17.33 9.42
CA TRP A 276 -12.25 -16.72 9.87
C TRP A 276 -12.45 -15.52 10.78
N ILE A 277 -13.50 -14.73 10.57
CA ILE A 277 -13.81 -13.53 11.37
C ILE A 277 -14.28 -13.93 12.78
N GLU A 278 -15.12 -14.95 12.90
CA GLU A 278 -15.58 -15.45 14.22
C GLU A 278 -14.42 -15.98 15.08
N GLN A 279 -13.36 -16.52 14.44
CA GLN A 279 -12.20 -17.06 15.17
C GLN A 279 -11.22 -15.98 15.66
N TRP A 280 -11.17 -14.82 14.99
CA TRP A 280 -10.33 -13.68 15.41
C TRP A 280 -10.96 -12.83 16.52
N GLU A 281 -12.29 -12.72 16.57
CA GLU A 281 -12.96 -11.99 17.65
C GLU A 281 -12.82 -12.68 19.02
N ASP A 282 -12.75 -14.01 19.06
CA ASP A 282 -12.54 -14.77 20.30
C ASP A 282 -11.12 -14.59 20.88
N ASP A 283 -10.09 -14.43 20.04
CA ASP A 283 -8.70 -14.27 20.47
C ASP A 283 -8.39 -12.84 20.98
N VAL A 284 -9.14 -11.83 20.51
CA VAL A 284 -8.95 -10.41 20.91
C VAL A 284 -9.65 -10.09 22.24
N LEU A 285 -10.69 -10.85 22.62
CA LEU A 285 -11.44 -10.62 23.85
C LEU A 285 -10.82 -11.23 25.11
N ASP A 286 -9.79 -12.07 24.97
CA ASP A 286 -9.12 -12.77 26.09
C ASP A 286 -7.88 -12.02 26.65
N MET A 287 -7.63 -10.79 26.18
CA MET A 287 -6.57 -9.92 26.71
C MET A 287 -7.06 -9.15 27.95
N ASP A 288 -6.83 -9.73 29.13
CA ASP A 288 -7.06 -9.09 30.42
C ASP A 288 -6.29 -7.75 30.54
N PRO A 289 -6.94 -6.62 30.88
CA PRO A 289 -6.26 -5.34 30.97
C PRO A 289 -5.30 -5.31 32.18
N GLN A 290 -4.00 -5.16 31.91
CA GLN A 290 -3.00 -5.00 32.96
C GLN A 290 -3.32 -3.79 33.85
N SER A 291 -3.50 -4.07 35.15
CA SER A 291 -3.78 -3.09 36.21
C SER A 291 -2.74 -1.97 36.25
N SER A 292 -3.20 -0.72 36.13
CA SER A 292 -2.38 0.48 36.27
C SER A 292 -1.75 0.61 37.68
N PRO A 293 -0.59 1.28 37.85
CA PRO A 293 0.08 1.42 39.14
C PRO A 293 -0.61 2.49 40.01
N SER A 294 -0.94 2.12 41.25
CA SER A 294 -1.57 2.99 42.24
C SER A 294 -0.65 4.14 42.67
N LYS A 295 -1.11 5.39 42.55
CA LYS A 295 -0.42 6.60 43.04
C LYS A 295 -0.29 6.54 44.58
N ARG A 296 0.95 6.48 45.08
CA ARG A 296 1.25 6.74 46.50
C ARG A 296 1.01 8.23 46.80
N VAL A 297 0.06 8.49 47.70
CA VAL A 297 -0.09 9.77 48.38
C VAL A 297 0.98 9.85 49.47
N HIS A 298 1.88 10.83 49.39
CA HIS A 298 2.72 11.23 50.51
C HIS A 298 2.14 12.47 51.18
N ARG A 299 2.11 12.39 52.50
CA ARG A 299 1.57 13.33 53.47
C ARG A 299 2.70 14.17 54.03
#